data_AF-A0A9X2FD17-F1
#
_entry.id   AF-A0A9X2FD17-F1
#
_cell.length_a   1.000
_cell.length_b   1.000
_cell.length_c   1.000
_cell.angle_alpha   90.00
_cell.angle_beta   90.00
_cell.angle_gamma   90.00
#
_symmetry.space_group_name_H-M   'P 1'
#
loop_
_entity.id
_entity.type
_entity.pdbx_description
1 polymer ?
#
loop_
_entity_poly.entity_id
_entity_poly.type
_entity_poly.pdbx_seq_one_letter_code
_entity_poly.pdbx_strand_id
1 'polypeptide(L)'
;MVQSIRLLALILALLVSHSASAQQPQASESPGAESVGEGPSERPAPRVRRRRFDPPAGPLPLADVRLRDVCILADKESQTYYMIGSRGPRVWQYTSRDLRTWDGPEVIYEAPDDAWGDIAVRSIWAPELLAYRGNYYLFLTFDTGHLLPEQWRNWRPRVTRGSTILKSDSPTGPFTSFQSRSTPPTDMMTLDGTLYVEDGKPYMVFCHEWVQITVGTIEYVPLADDLSRAIGEPVRLFSADQAPWPHRGGEGGYVTDGPSFYRSKSGKLFMIWSSFAGGGYTTGLAISDSGKLAGPWRHQAEPLYTDDGGHGFLFTTLEGKLMMVLHSPNNQPGVTRPRIFELEDTGETLRIEKEFTGADPS
;
A
#
# COMPACT_ATOMS: atom_id res chain seq x y z
N MET A 1 -43.18 -36.23 -1.18
CA MET A 1 -43.79 -37.25 -2.05
C MET A 1 -45.16 -36.70 -2.48
N VAL A 2 -45.48 -36.77 -3.78
CA VAL A 2 -46.71 -36.27 -4.47
C VAL A 2 -46.67 -34.76 -4.79
N GLN A 3 -46.24 -34.32 -6.00
CA GLN A 3 -47.00 -34.13 -7.28
C GLN A 3 -48.03 -32.98 -7.18
N SER A 4 -48.28 -32.05 -8.12
CA SER A 4 -47.90 -31.77 -9.53
C SER A 4 -48.44 -30.35 -9.85
N ILE A 5 -47.69 -29.43 -10.47
CA ILE A 5 -47.74 -29.04 -11.92
C ILE A 5 -49.11 -28.56 -12.46
N ARG A 6 -49.13 -27.26 -12.82
CA ARG A 6 -49.85 -26.55 -13.92
C ARG A 6 -51.37 -26.60 -14.02
N LEU A 7 -52.02 -25.42 -14.02
CA LEU A 7 -52.85 -25.02 -15.16
C LEU A 7 -52.95 -23.49 -15.31
N LEU A 8 -52.73 -23.04 -16.54
CA LEU A 8 -52.79 -21.68 -17.05
C LEU A 8 -54.11 -21.53 -17.85
N ALA A 9 -54.56 -20.28 -18.00
CA ALA A 9 -55.42 -19.75 -19.07
C ALA A 9 -56.95 -19.70 -18.88
N LEU A 10 -57.48 -18.48 -18.76
CA LEU A 10 -58.46 -17.78 -19.63
C LEU A 10 -58.87 -16.50 -18.87
N ILE A 11 -58.69 -15.29 -19.40
CA ILE A 11 -59.69 -14.58 -20.21
C ILE A 11 -58.98 -13.66 -21.26
N LEU A 12 -59.31 -13.91 -22.53
CA LEU A 12 -59.17 -13.09 -23.75
C LEU A 12 -59.98 -11.78 -23.61
N ALA A 13 -59.49 -10.57 -23.93
CA ALA A 13 -59.21 -9.96 -25.26
C ALA A 13 -60.33 -9.02 -25.79
N LEU A 14 -59.94 -7.77 -26.11
CA LEU A 14 -60.39 -6.93 -27.25
C LEU A 14 -59.51 -5.64 -27.25
N LEU A 15 -58.50 -5.43 -28.12
CA LEU A 15 -58.50 -5.04 -29.56
C LEU A 15 -59.12 -3.63 -29.78
N VAL A 16 -58.52 -2.62 -30.43
CA VAL A 16 -57.85 -2.47 -31.76
C VAL A 16 -57.24 -1.04 -31.81
N SER A 17 -55.94 -0.85 -32.08
CA SER A 17 -55.29 -0.49 -33.37
C SER A 17 -55.32 1.00 -33.78
N HIS A 18 -54.16 1.54 -34.19
CA HIS A 18 -53.94 2.22 -35.48
C HIS A 18 -52.44 2.37 -35.78
N SER A 19 -52.08 2.14 -37.04
CA SER A 19 -50.73 2.08 -37.63
C SER A 19 -50.54 3.18 -38.68
N ALA A 20 -49.30 3.27 -39.22
CA ALA A 20 -48.83 4.02 -40.41
C ALA A 20 -48.29 5.45 -40.11
N SER A 21 -47.27 6.01 -40.76
CA SER A 21 -46.41 5.64 -41.90
C SER A 21 -45.11 6.46 -41.83
N ALA A 22 -44.05 5.97 -42.49
CA ALA A 22 -42.77 6.63 -42.70
C ALA A 22 -42.83 7.75 -43.76
N GLN A 23 -41.87 8.69 -43.71
CA GLN A 23 -41.41 9.49 -44.86
C GLN A 23 -40.00 10.11 -44.63
N GLN A 24 -39.07 9.82 -45.54
CA GLN A 24 -37.81 10.54 -45.76
C GLN A 24 -38.06 11.87 -46.49
N PRO A 25 -37.10 12.82 -46.47
CA PRO A 25 -36.95 13.76 -47.57
C PRO A 25 -35.56 13.70 -48.24
N GLN A 26 -35.60 13.96 -49.55
CA GLN A 26 -34.51 14.06 -50.51
C GLN A 26 -33.75 15.39 -50.43
N ALA A 27 -32.57 15.39 -51.04
CA ALA A 27 -31.67 16.53 -51.26
C ALA A 27 -32.15 17.49 -52.36
N SER A 28 -31.77 18.76 -52.25
CA SER A 28 -31.73 19.74 -53.34
C SER A 28 -30.51 20.67 -53.18
N GLU A 29 -29.81 20.91 -54.28
CA GLU A 29 -28.56 21.68 -54.41
C GLU A 29 -28.73 23.21 -54.32
N SER A 30 -27.57 23.87 -54.18
CA SER A 30 -27.25 25.25 -53.75
C SER A 30 -27.56 26.39 -54.74
N PRO A 31 -27.38 27.67 -54.32
CA PRO A 31 -26.22 28.40 -54.85
C PRO A 31 -25.55 29.39 -53.86
N GLY A 32 -24.27 29.71 -54.12
CA GLY A 32 -23.71 31.04 -53.87
C GLY A 32 -22.83 31.21 -52.62
N ALA A 33 -21.59 31.64 -52.84
CA ALA A 33 -20.54 31.90 -51.85
C ALA A 33 -20.80 33.16 -51.00
N GLU A 34 -20.33 33.18 -49.74
CA GLU A 34 -19.39 34.19 -49.22
C GLU A 34 -19.07 34.04 -47.71
N SER A 35 -17.78 34.21 -47.40
CA SER A 35 -17.14 34.59 -46.14
C SER A 35 -17.09 33.60 -44.95
N VAL A 36 -15.84 33.30 -44.59
CA VAL A 36 -15.39 32.53 -43.42
C VAL A 36 -15.45 33.44 -42.18
N GLY A 37 -16.18 33.01 -41.15
CA GLY A 37 -16.13 33.59 -39.80
C GLY A 37 -15.67 32.52 -38.82
N GLU A 38 -14.49 32.71 -38.22
CA GLU A 38 -13.97 31.86 -37.14
C GLU A 38 -14.89 31.91 -35.92
N GLY A 39 -15.45 30.76 -35.55
CA GLY A 39 -16.09 30.56 -34.25
C GLY A 39 -15.04 30.51 -33.14
N PRO A 40 -15.36 30.96 -31.91
CA PRO A 40 -14.37 31.08 -30.85
C PRO A 40 -13.85 29.69 -30.46
N SER A 41 -12.53 29.53 -30.52
CA SER A 41 -11.83 28.34 -30.04
C SER A 41 -12.18 28.10 -28.56
N GLU A 42 -12.76 26.94 -28.24
CA GLU A 42 -12.85 26.48 -26.86
C GLU A 42 -11.42 26.44 -26.28
N ARG A 43 -11.17 27.30 -25.29
CA ARG A 43 -9.89 27.30 -24.59
C ARG A 43 -9.76 25.96 -23.88
N PRO A 44 -8.67 25.20 -24.10
CA PRO A 44 -8.44 24.00 -23.32
C PRO A 44 -8.40 24.37 -21.83
N ALA A 45 -9.09 23.58 -21.01
CA ALA A 45 -9.05 23.72 -19.56
C ALA A 45 -7.59 23.85 -19.08
N PRO A 46 -7.29 24.75 -18.13
CA PRO A 46 -5.92 24.99 -17.71
C PRO A 46 -5.31 23.66 -17.23
N ARG A 47 -4.27 23.20 -17.92
CA ARG A 47 -3.42 22.12 -17.41
C ARG A 47 -2.96 22.56 -16.03
N VAL A 48 -3.42 21.87 -14.99
CA VAL A 48 -2.87 22.03 -13.64
C VAL A 48 -1.38 21.79 -13.77
N ARG A 49 -0.58 22.86 -13.69
CA ARG A 49 0.87 22.74 -13.65
C ARG A 49 1.16 21.89 -12.43
N ARG A 50 1.64 20.65 -12.63
CA ARG A 50 2.24 19.86 -11.54
C ARG A 50 3.28 20.78 -10.91
N ARG A 51 3.09 21.17 -9.64
CA ARG A 51 4.10 21.93 -8.91
C ARG A 51 5.40 21.14 -9.05
N ARG A 52 6.44 21.77 -9.60
CA ARG A 52 7.77 21.16 -9.56
C ARG A 52 8.11 20.98 -8.09
N PHE A 53 8.53 19.76 -7.74
CA PHE A 53 9.11 19.51 -6.43
C PHE A 53 10.52 20.10 -6.50
N ASP A 54 10.70 21.23 -5.83
CA ASP A 54 12.03 21.79 -5.63
C ASP A 54 12.60 21.15 -4.36
N PRO A 55 13.73 20.42 -4.43
CA PRO A 55 14.35 19.85 -3.25
C PRO A 55 14.77 20.97 -2.28
N PRO A 56 14.76 20.71 -0.96
CA PRO A 56 15.17 21.69 0.02
C PRO A 56 16.63 22.10 -0.17
N ALA A 57 16.96 23.33 0.23
CA ALA A 57 18.31 23.90 0.07
C ALA A 57 19.34 23.36 1.09
N GLY A 58 18.97 22.41 1.95
CA GLY A 58 19.81 21.82 2.98
C GLY A 58 19.06 20.77 3.82
N PRO A 59 19.71 20.23 4.86
CA PRO A 59 19.10 19.23 5.75
C PRO A 59 17.80 19.73 6.37
N LEU A 60 16.81 18.85 6.49
CA LEU A 60 15.52 19.14 7.11
C LEU A 60 15.45 18.56 8.52
N PRO A 61 14.85 19.27 9.50
CA PRO A 61 14.46 18.62 10.74
C PRO A 61 13.37 17.57 10.46
N LEU A 62 13.29 16.52 11.29
CA LEU A 62 12.30 15.44 11.18
C LEU A 62 10.86 15.97 11.00
N ALA A 63 10.51 17.02 11.75
CA ALA A 63 9.19 17.64 11.72
C ALA A 63 8.80 18.25 10.35
N ASP A 64 9.78 18.49 9.47
CA ASP A 64 9.61 19.07 8.13
C ASP A 64 9.68 18.04 7.00
N VAL A 65 10.07 16.80 7.31
CA VAL A 65 9.97 15.69 6.35
C VAL A 65 8.49 15.44 6.02
N ARG A 66 8.19 15.23 4.74
CA ARG A 66 6.84 14.93 4.25
C ARG A 66 6.87 13.64 3.45
N LEU A 67 6.63 12.52 4.11
CA LEU A 67 6.47 11.21 3.48
C LEU A 67 5.36 10.45 4.19
N ARG A 68 4.86 9.44 3.49
CA ARG A 68 3.85 8.48 3.95
C ARG A 68 4.43 7.08 3.80
N ASP A 69 3.85 6.13 4.52
CA ASP A 69 4.17 4.70 4.41
C ASP A 69 5.69 4.50 4.48
N VAL A 70 6.27 5.03 5.55
CA VAL A 70 7.72 5.20 5.67
C VAL A 70 8.40 4.03 6.35
N CYS A 71 9.55 3.64 5.82
CA CYS A 71 10.48 2.69 6.41
C CYS A 71 11.77 3.41 6.78
N ILE A 72 12.40 3.03 7.91
CA ILE A 72 13.75 3.47 8.27
C ILE A 72 14.67 2.24 8.38
N LEU A 73 15.68 2.18 7.53
CA LEU A 73 16.81 1.25 7.69
C LEU A 73 17.90 1.93 8.51
N ALA A 74 18.23 1.36 9.67
CA ALA A 74 19.44 1.72 10.41
C ALA A 74 20.61 0.87 9.92
N ASP A 75 21.35 1.39 8.94
CA ASP A 75 22.44 0.65 8.32
C ASP A 75 23.73 0.78 9.14
N LYS A 76 24.15 -0.34 9.73
CA LYS A 76 25.35 -0.40 10.57
C LYS A 76 26.64 -0.33 9.77
N GLU A 77 26.62 -0.74 8.50
CA GLU A 77 27.83 -0.72 7.66
C GLU A 77 28.24 0.72 7.36
N SER A 78 27.30 1.53 6.87
CA SER A 78 27.54 2.94 6.57
C SER A 78 27.40 3.87 7.77
N GLN A 79 26.87 3.38 8.91
CA GLN A 79 26.49 4.19 10.09
C GLN A 79 25.45 5.28 9.74
N THR A 80 24.48 4.94 8.91
CA THR A 80 23.49 5.88 8.35
C THR A 80 22.08 5.35 8.52
N TYR A 81 21.14 6.25 8.80
CA TYR A 81 19.71 5.98 8.71
C TYR A 81 19.20 6.35 7.32
N TYR A 82 18.51 5.42 6.67
CA TYR A 82 17.85 5.64 5.39
C TYR A 82 16.33 5.61 5.59
N MET A 83 15.67 6.76 5.48
CA MET A 83 14.22 6.84 5.48
C MET A 83 13.72 6.86 4.05
N ILE A 84 12.84 5.94 3.70
CA ILE A 84 12.24 5.91 2.36
C ILE A 84 10.71 6.00 2.42
N GLY A 85 10.14 6.46 1.32
CA GLY A 85 8.71 6.50 1.05
C GLY A 85 8.48 6.76 -0.43
N SER A 86 7.23 6.75 -0.90
CA SER A 86 6.93 6.94 -2.32
C SER A 86 6.14 8.21 -2.63
N ARG A 87 6.30 8.71 -3.85
CA ARG A 87 5.42 9.72 -4.45
C ARG A 87 5.28 9.47 -5.95
N GLY A 88 4.07 9.10 -6.39
CA GLY A 88 3.84 8.70 -7.78
C GLY A 88 4.66 7.44 -8.11
N PRO A 89 5.33 7.36 -9.27
CA PRO A 89 6.09 6.17 -9.68
C PRO A 89 7.52 6.13 -9.10
N ARG A 90 7.81 6.90 -8.04
CA ARG A 90 9.18 7.08 -7.52
C ARG A 90 9.27 6.73 -6.03
N VAL A 91 10.39 6.11 -5.67
CA VAL A 91 10.86 5.95 -4.29
C VAL A 91 11.83 7.07 -3.97
N TRP A 92 11.51 7.81 -2.91
CA TRP A 92 12.31 8.91 -2.39
C TRP A 92 13.01 8.47 -1.12
N GLN A 93 14.25 8.93 -0.95
CA GLN A 93 15.08 8.59 0.19
C GLN A 93 15.61 9.86 0.85
N TYR A 94 15.53 9.90 2.17
CA TYR A 94 16.30 10.79 3.02
C TYR A 94 17.38 10.00 3.76
N THR A 95 18.49 10.65 4.08
CA THR A 95 19.54 10.08 4.92
C THR A 95 19.75 10.90 6.18
N SER A 96 20.15 10.24 7.27
CA SER A 96 20.43 10.91 8.55
C SER A 96 21.52 10.19 9.31
N ARG A 97 22.24 10.92 10.17
CA ARG A 97 23.18 10.34 11.14
C ARG A 97 22.62 10.28 12.56
N ASP A 98 21.52 10.98 12.84
CA ASP A 98 21.02 11.23 14.19
C ASP A 98 19.50 11.08 14.35
N LEU A 99 18.77 10.77 13.27
CA LEU A 99 17.30 10.77 13.16
C LEU A 99 16.63 12.13 13.33
N ARG A 100 17.40 13.19 13.63
CA ARG A 100 16.91 14.56 13.88
C ARG A 100 16.93 15.37 12.60
N THR A 101 18.05 15.32 11.89
CA THR A 101 18.30 16.07 10.67
C THR A 101 18.45 15.12 9.49
N TRP A 102 17.79 15.46 8.38
CA TRP A 102 17.62 14.58 7.23
C TRP A 102 18.04 15.26 5.95
N ASP A 103 19.06 14.71 5.29
CA ASP A 103 19.53 15.12 3.96
C ASP A 103 18.64 14.50 2.87
N GLY A 104 18.35 15.27 1.81
CA GLY A 104 17.55 14.83 0.67
C GLY A 104 16.21 15.60 0.52
N PRO A 105 15.21 15.06 -0.19
CA PRO A 105 15.16 13.68 -0.66
C PRO A 105 15.79 13.48 -2.04
N GLU A 106 16.39 12.32 -2.24
CA GLU A 106 16.86 11.83 -3.54
C GLU A 106 15.94 10.74 -4.09
N VAL A 107 15.87 10.58 -5.41
CA VAL A 107 15.12 9.48 -6.05
C VAL A 107 16.06 8.30 -6.23
N ILE A 108 15.79 7.19 -5.53
CA ILE A 108 16.60 5.97 -5.62
C ILE A 108 16.05 4.94 -6.60
N TYR A 109 14.77 5.09 -6.98
CA TYR A 109 14.11 4.26 -7.98
C TYR A 109 12.93 5.01 -8.61
N GLU A 110 12.80 4.92 -9.92
CA GLU A 110 11.62 5.31 -10.68
C GLU A 110 11.18 4.11 -11.52
N ALA A 111 9.92 3.71 -11.42
CA ALA A 111 9.41 2.58 -12.19
C ALA A 111 9.50 2.91 -13.70
N PRO A 112 10.23 2.13 -14.50
CA PRO A 112 10.22 2.30 -15.94
C PRO A 112 8.83 1.97 -16.52
N ASP A 113 8.51 2.51 -17.69
CA ASP A 113 7.20 2.32 -18.33
C ASP A 113 6.86 0.83 -18.55
N ASP A 114 7.89 0.00 -18.76
CA ASP A 114 7.83 -1.44 -18.98
C ASP A 114 8.18 -2.26 -17.73
N ALA A 115 8.14 -1.67 -16.52
CA ALA A 115 8.46 -2.37 -15.27
C ALA A 115 7.70 -3.70 -15.12
N TRP A 116 6.43 -3.72 -15.57
CA TRP A 116 5.60 -4.91 -15.69
C TRP A 116 5.22 -5.22 -17.14
N GLY A 117 6.16 -5.06 -18.06
CA GLY A 117 5.99 -5.37 -19.49
C GLY A 117 4.85 -4.57 -20.13
N ASP A 118 3.73 -5.23 -20.39
CA ASP A 118 2.51 -4.67 -20.98
C ASP A 118 1.56 -4.00 -19.98
N ILE A 119 1.81 -4.11 -18.67
CA ILE A 119 0.99 -3.48 -17.64
C ILE A 119 1.68 -2.21 -17.13
N ALA A 120 1.06 -1.06 -17.42
CA ALA A 120 1.57 0.23 -16.97
C ALA A 120 1.44 0.41 -15.45
N VAL A 121 2.56 0.63 -14.78
CA VAL A 121 2.64 1.03 -13.37
C VAL A 121 2.25 2.50 -13.25
N ARG A 122 1.24 2.79 -12.42
CA ARG A 122 0.76 4.16 -12.18
C ARG A 122 1.46 4.81 -11.01
N SER A 123 1.68 4.05 -9.95
CA SER A 123 2.34 4.53 -8.75
C SER A 123 2.99 3.40 -7.95
N ILE A 124 3.91 3.79 -7.08
CA ILE A 124 4.56 2.92 -6.10
C ILE A 124 3.94 3.22 -4.74
N TRP A 125 3.54 2.20 -3.99
CA TRP A 125 3.07 2.35 -2.61
C TRP A 125 4.02 1.64 -1.64
N ALA A 126 4.12 2.20 -0.43
CA ALA A 126 4.73 1.59 0.75
C ALA A 126 6.06 0.87 0.49
N PRO A 127 7.12 1.57 0.03
CA PRO A 127 8.40 0.94 -0.18
C PRO A 127 9.13 0.75 1.17
N GLU A 128 9.64 -0.45 1.40
CA GLU A 128 10.56 -0.79 2.50
C GLU A 128 11.96 -1.07 1.95
N LEU A 129 12.99 -0.49 2.60
CA LEU A 129 14.39 -0.71 2.26
C LEU A 129 15.02 -1.62 3.30
N LEU A 130 15.49 -2.78 2.86
CA LEU A 130 15.91 -3.85 3.75
C LEU A 130 17.29 -4.39 3.32
N ALA A 131 18.17 -4.61 4.30
CA ALA A 131 19.45 -5.27 4.06
C ALA A 131 19.33 -6.77 4.32
N TYR A 132 19.77 -7.59 3.36
CA TYR A 132 19.73 -9.05 3.47
C TYR A 132 20.89 -9.69 2.72
N ARG A 133 21.65 -10.56 3.40
CA ARG A 133 22.82 -11.29 2.85
C ARG A 133 23.76 -10.40 2.00
N GLY A 134 24.12 -9.22 2.52
CA GLY A 134 25.06 -8.29 1.90
C GLY A 134 24.52 -7.50 0.70
N ASN A 135 23.21 -7.54 0.45
CA ASN A 135 22.56 -6.77 -0.60
C ASN A 135 21.40 -5.96 0.00
N TYR A 136 20.89 -5.01 -0.78
CA TYR A 136 19.78 -4.14 -0.42
C TYR A 136 18.57 -4.43 -1.29
N TYR A 137 17.40 -4.44 -0.68
CA TYR A 137 16.16 -4.79 -1.34
C TYR A 137 15.10 -3.74 -1.10
N LEU A 138 14.40 -3.35 -2.16
CA LEU A 138 13.13 -2.65 -2.04
C LEU A 138 12.01 -3.67 -2.12
N PHE A 139 11.22 -3.75 -1.06
CA PHE A 139 9.91 -4.36 -1.09
C PHE A 139 8.91 -3.24 -1.29
N LEU A 140 8.09 -3.29 -2.33
CA LEU A 140 7.14 -2.22 -2.63
C LEU A 140 5.93 -2.78 -3.36
N THR A 141 4.89 -1.96 -3.47
CA THR A 141 3.69 -2.30 -4.24
C THR A 141 3.64 -1.48 -5.52
N PHE A 142 3.46 -2.15 -6.66
CA PHE A 142 3.06 -1.47 -7.88
C PHE A 142 1.54 -1.42 -7.97
N ASP A 143 1.02 -0.19 -8.02
CA ASP A 143 -0.37 0.12 -8.28
C ASP A 143 -0.58 0.38 -9.77
N THR A 144 -1.61 -0.23 -10.34
CA THR A 144 -1.90 -0.17 -11.77
C THR A 144 -3.37 0.15 -12.05
N GLY A 145 -3.66 0.39 -13.32
CA GLY A 145 -5.03 0.52 -13.82
C GLY A 145 -5.57 -0.69 -14.53
N HIS A 146 -4.77 -1.74 -14.66
CA HIS A 146 -5.11 -2.88 -15.47
C HIS A 146 -6.15 -3.72 -14.72
N LEU A 147 -7.34 -3.88 -15.29
CA LEU A 147 -8.44 -4.57 -14.63
C LEU A 147 -8.18 -6.08 -14.58
N LEU A 148 -8.47 -6.70 -13.44
CA LEU A 148 -8.62 -8.15 -13.39
C LEU A 148 -9.88 -8.57 -14.17
N PRO A 149 -9.92 -9.78 -14.76
CA PRO A 149 -11.13 -10.28 -15.43
C PRO A 149 -12.35 -10.33 -14.50
N GLU A 150 -12.13 -10.63 -13.23
CA GLU A 150 -13.17 -10.64 -12.22
C GLU A 150 -13.50 -9.21 -11.74
N GLN A 151 -14.74 -8.75 -11.92
CA GLN A 151 -15.24 -7.47 -11.39
C GLN A 151 -16.57 -7.66 -10.64
N TRP A 152 -16.82 -6.88 -9.58
CA TRP A 152 -18.11 -6.88 -8.88
C TRP A 152 -18.89 -5.62 -9.23
N ARG A 153 -20.20 -5.76 -9.32
CA ARG A 153 -21.11 -4.65 -9.55
C ARG A 153 -21.15 -3.75 -8.32
N ASN A 154 -21.11 -2.43 -8.52
CA ASN A 154 -21.18 -1.41 -7.47
C ASN A 154 -20.06 -1.54 -6.42
N TRP A 155 -18.89 -2.02 -6.82
CA TRP A 155 -17.71 -2.13 -5.98
C TRP A 155 -16.52 -1.42 -6.62
N ARG A 156 -15.41 -1.34 -5.88
CA ARG A 156 -14.16 -0.78 -6.38
C ARG A 156 -13.60 -1.61 -7.54
N PRO A 157 -12.92 -0.97 -8.51
CA PRO A 157 -12.24 -1.70 -9.57
C PRO A 157 -11.20 -2.63 -8.98
N ARG A 158 -11.28 -3.90 -9.34
CA ARG A 158 -10.21 -4.84 -9.05
C ARG A 158 -9.16 -4.76 -10.15
N VAL A 159 -7.92 -4.54 -9.76
CA VAL A 159 -6.83 -4.29 -10.68
C VAL A 159 -5.68 -5.25 -10.41
N THR A 160 -4.77 -5.40 -11.36
CA THR A 160 -3.50 -6.04 -11.12
C THR A 160 -2.65 -5.10 -10.25
N ARG A 161 -2.78 -5.21 -8.93
CA ARG A 161 -1.92 -4.54 -7.94
C ARG A 161 -1.13 -5.61 -7.22
N GLY A 162 0.14 -5.35 -6.94
CA GLY A 162 0.97 -6.41 -6.41
C GLY A 162 2.26 -5.95 -5.75
N SER A 163 2.62 -6.66 -4.69
CA SER A 163 3.90 -6.55 -4.03
C SER A 163 5.01 -7.14 -4.91
N THR A 164 6.15 -6.48 -4.97
CA THR A 164 7.31 -6.86 -5.78
C THR A 164 8.61 -6.57 -5.03
N ILE A 165 9.67 -7.29 -5.40
CA ILE A 165 11.00 -7.17 -4.81
C ILE A 165 11.97 -6.68 -5.88
N LEU A 166 12.76 -5.67 -5.53
CA LEU A 166 13.85 -5.15 -6.34
C LEU A 166 15.15 -5.28 -5.56
N LYS A 167 16.25 -5.51 -6.26
CA LYS A 167 17.59 -5.71 -5.69
C LYS A 167 18.55 -4.59 -6.10
N SER A 168 19.39 -4.18 -5.17
CA SER A 168 20.62 -3.42 -5.42
C SER A 168 21.76 -3.95 -4.57
N ASP A 169 22.99 -3.63 -4.99
CA ASP A 169 24.19 -3.84 -4.19
C ASP A 169 24.47 -2.63 -3.27
N SER A 170 23.65 -1.57 -3.34
CA SER A 170 23.78 -0.32 -2.57
C SER A 170 22.41 0.13 -1.99
N PRO A 171 22.36 0.77 -0.79
CA PRO A 171 21.11 1.30 -0.23
C PRO A 171 20.55 2.48 -1.04
N THR A 172 21.35 3.07 -1.93
CA THR A 172 20.97 4.21 -2.79
C THR A 172 20.66 3.78 -4.24
N GLY A 173 20.68 2.48 -4.53
CA GLY A 173 20.47 1.95 -5.87
C GLY A 173 21.75 1.93 -6.74
N PRO A 174 21.61 1.65 -8.04
CA PRO A 174 20.34 1.43 -8.76
C PRO A 174 19.66 0.12 -8.35
N PHE A 175 18.33 0.13 -8.29
CA PHE A 175 17.52 -1.06 -8.02
C PHE A 175 17.01 -1.69 -9.31
N THR A 176 16.96 -3.02 -9.33
CA THR A 176 16.50 -3.82 -10.49
C THR A 176 15.48 -4.86 -10.06
N SER A 177 14.42 -5.04 -10.85
CA SER A 177 13.41 -6.08 -10.60
C SER A 177 13.95 -7.46 -10.97
N PHE A 178 13.58 -8.49 -10.20
CA PHE A 178 13.84 -9.89 -10.58
C PHE A 178 12.92 -10.41 -11.68
N GLN A 179 11.71 -9.84 -11.74
CA GLN A 179 10.62 -10.29 -12.60
C GLN A 179 9.72 -9.11 -12.98
N SER A 180 8.98 -9.25 -14.08
CA SER A 180 8.09 -8.23 -14.63
C SER A 180 6.64 -8.36 -14.15
N ARG A 181 6.43 -8.96 -12.98
CA ARG A 181 5.12 -9.19 -12.36
C ARG A 181 5.23 -9.17 -10.83
N SER A 182 4.09 -9.28 -10.15
CA SER A 182 4.03 -9.42 -8.69
C SER A 182 4.78 -10.67 -8.22
N THR A 183 5.31 -10.63 -7.00
CA THR A 183 6.00 -11.75 -6.37
C THR A 183 5.04 -12.80 -5.81
N PRO A 184 3.97 -12.42 -5.08
CA PRO A 184 2.80 -13.30 -4.89
C PRO A 184 2.06 -13.59 -6.21
N PRO A 185 1.11 -14.54 -6.21
CA PRO A 185 0.28 -14.86 -7.39
C PRO A 185 -0.37 -13.63 -8.02
N THR A 186 -0.31 -13.53 -9.36
CA THR A 186 -0.73 -12.32 -10.11
C THR A 186 -2.23 -12.09 -10.19
N ASP A 187 -3.02 -13.09 -9.81
CA ASP A 187 -4.47 -13.01 -9.65
C ASP A 187 -4.90 -12.52 -8.26
N MET A 188 -3.94 -12.35 -7.33
CA MET A 188 -4.15 -11.70 -6.04
C MET A 188 -3.74 -10.23 -6.09
N MET A 189 -4.64 -9.37 -5.66
CA MET A 189 -4.37 -7.97 -5.32
C MET A 189 -3.58 -7.96 -4.02
N THR A 190 -2.28 -7.73 -4.11
CA THR A 190 -1.39 -7.71 -2.95
C THR A 190 -0.77 -6.35 -2.74
N LEU A 191 -0.55 -6.00 -1.48
CA LEU A 191 0.11 -4.77 -1.07
C LEU A 191 0.92 -4.97 0.21
N ASP A 192 1.78 -3.99 0.51
CA ASP A 192 2.53 -3.87 1.75
C ASP A 192 3.34 -5.14 2.11
N GLY A 193 4.04 -5.67 1.11
CA GLY A 193 4.95 -6.79 1.31
C GLY A 193 6.15 -6.38 2.15
N THR A 194 6.46 -7.13 3.20
CA THR A 194 7.67 -7.00 4.03
C THR A 194 8.46 -8.31 4.08
N LEU A 195 9.75 -8.24 4.40
CA LEU A 195 10.60 -9.42 4.60
C LEU A 195 10.51 -9.90 6.05
N TYR A 196 10.26 -11.19 6.24
CA TYR A 196 10.49 -11.88 7.50
C TYR A 196 11.42 -13.07 7.30
N VAL A 197 12.44 -13.21 8.16
CA VAL A 197 13.37 -14.34 8.11
C VAL A 197 13.22 -15.18 9.37
N GLU A 198 12.86 -16.45 9.19
CA GLU A 198 12.70 -17.43 10.27
C GLU A 198 13.66 -18.59 10.07
N ASP A 199 14.51 -18.86 11.07
CA ASP A 199 15.46 -19.98 11.05
C ASP A 199 16.31 -20.02 9.75
N GLY A 200 16.69 -18.83 9.25
CA GLY A 200 17.46 -18.64 8.02
C GLY A 200 16.67 -18.69 6.71
N LYS A 201 15.36 -18.96 6.76
CA LYS A 201 14.46 -19.02 5.60
C LYS A 201 13.72 -17.70 5.42
N PRO A 202 13.75 -17.09 4.22
CA PRO A 202 13.04 -15.85 3.95
C PRO A 202 11.58 -16.10 3.56
N TYR A 203 10.72 -15.18 3.98
CA TYR A 203 9.30 -15.12 3.65
C TYR A 203 8.94 -13.68 3.27
N MET A 204 8.06 -13.51 2.29
CA MET A 204 7.31 -12.28 2.15
C MET A 204 6.04 -12.39 2.98
N VAL A 205 5.77 -11.41 3.82
CA VAL A 205 4.48 -11.24 4.50
C VAL A 205 3.82 -10.02 3.88
N PHE A 206 2.56 -10.13 3.48
CA PHE A 206 1.87 -9.11 2.70
C PHE A 206 0.38 -9.07 3.05
N CYS A 207 -0.32 -8.06 2.56
CA CYS A 207 -1.76 -7.95 2.68
C CYS A 207 -2.45 -8.41 1.38
N HIS A 208 -3.43 -9.32 1.50
CA HIS A 208 -4.38 -9.57 0.42
C HIS A 208 -5.46 -8.50 0.53
N GLU A 209 -5.52 -7.67 -0.50
CA GLU A 209 -6.23 -6.40 -0.43
C GLU A 209 -7.74 -6.58 -0.26
N TRP A 210 -8.29 -5.85 0.70
CA TRP A 210 -9.72 -5.79 0.99
C TRP A 210 -10.58 -5.35 -0.21
N VAL A 211 -10.02 -4.65 -1.20
CA VAL A 211 -10.71 -4.33 -2.46
C VAL A 211 -11.06 -5.60 -3.22
N GLN A 212 -10.22 -6.63 -3.17
CA GLN A 212 -10.52 -7.92 -3.77
C GLN A 212 -11.44 -8.78 -2.90
N ILE A 213 -11.21 -8.80 -1.57
CA ILE A 213 -11.82 -9.80 -0.68
C ILE A 213 -12.74 -9.26 0.43
N THR A 214 -13.03 -7.95 0.45
CA THR A 214 -13.83 -7.18 1.43
C THR A 214 -13.33 -7.14 2.87
N VAL A 215 -12.72 -8.21 3.35
CA VAL A 215 -12.07 -8.31 4.65
C VAL A 215 -10.61 -8.65 4.35
N GLY A 216 -9.74 -7.64 4.40
CA GLY A 216 -8.32 -7.80 4.15
C GLY A 216 -7.72 -8.86 5.06
N THR A 217 -6.69 -9.55 4.54
CA THR A 217 -5.96 -10.57 5.27
C THR A 217 -4.48 -10.26 5.24
N ILE A 218 -3.77 -10.65 6.29
CA ILE A 218 -2.31 -10.72 6.27
C ILE A 218 -1.93 -12.17 6.00
N GLU A 219 -1.10 -12.38 4.99
CA GLU A 219 -0.69 -13.68 4.50
C GLU A 219 0.83 -13.70 4.32
N TYR A 220 1.43 -14.89 4.24
CA TYR A 220 2.85 -15.03 3.93
C TYR A 220 3.09 -16.05 2.84
N VAL A 221 4.19 -15.89 2.11
CA VAL A 221 4.69 -16.87 1.13
C VAL A 221 6.19 -17.07 1.32
N PRO A 222 6.70 -18.32 1.34
CA PRO A 222 8.13 -18.57 1.33
C PRO A 222 8.79 -17.94 0.10
N LEU A 223 10.00 -17.42 0.26
CA LEU A 223 10.80 -16.90 -0.84
C LEU A 223 11.98 -17.83 -1.15
N ALA A 224 12.50 -17.73 -2.37
CA ALA A 224 13.82 -18.25 -2.67
C ALA A 224 14.87 -17.59 -1.77
N ASP A 225 15.98 -18.29 -1.52
CA ASP A 225 17.06 -17.84 -0.63
C ASP A 225 17.67 -16.48 -1.02
N ASP A 226 17.59 -16.11 -2.30
CA ASP A 226 18.06 -14.85 -2.89
C ASP A 226 16.94 -13.79 -3.04
N LEU A 227 15.74 -14.10 -2.54
CA LEU A 227 14.50 -13.32 -2.61
C LEU A 227 13.92 -13.14 -4.03
N SER A 228 14.43 -13.86 -5.03
CA SER A 228 14.09 -13.63 -6.45
C SER A 228 12.65 -13.98 -6.83
N ARG A 229 12.01 -14.88 -6.08
CA ARG A 229 10.66 -15.39 -6.36
C ARG A 229 10.00 -16.00 -5.12
N ALA A 230 8.68 -16.08 -5.14
CA ALA A 230 7.91 -16.91 -4.22
C ALA A 230 8.10 -18.41 -4.48
N ILE A 231 7.96 -19.21 -3.43
CA ILE A 231 8.05 -20.68 -3.45
C ILE A 231 6.78 -21.25 -2.82
N GLY A 232 5.90 -21.81 -3.66
CA GLY A 232 4.62 -22.37 -3.24
C GLY A 232 3.52 -21.31 -3.13
N GLU A 233 2.45 -21.68 -2.43
CA GLU A 233 1.24 -20.86 -2.29
C GLU A 233 1.27 -20.01 -1.00
N PRO A 234 0.61 -18.83 -1.00
CA PRO A 234 0.40 -18.06 0.21
C PRO A 234 -0.37 -18.81 1.30
N VAL A 235 -0.01 -18.52 2.55
CA VAL A 235 -0.68 -19.03 3.75
C VAL A 235 -1.21 -17.85 4.55
N ARG A 236 -2.51 -17.86 4.84
CA ARG A 236 -3.17 -16.83 5.63
C ARG A 236 -2.78 -16.92 7.10
N LEU A 237 -2.43 -15.77 7.69
CA LEU A 237 -2.22 -15.63 9.13
C LEU A 237 -3.53 -15.32 9.84
N PHE A 238 -4.18 -14.23 9.44
CA PHE A 238 -5.48 -13.81 9.99
C PHE A 238 -6.17 -12.82 9.04
N SER A 239 -7.46 -12.56 9.31
CA SER A 239 -8.25 -11.50 8.68
C SER A 239 -8.43 -10.32 9.64
N ALA A 240 -8.63 -9.11 9.11
CA ALA A 240 -8.77 -7.90 9.94
C ALA A 240 -9.87 -7.99 11.00
N ASP A 241 -10.99 -8.65 10.69
CA ASP A 241 -12.15 -8.80 11.58
C ASP A 241 -11.92 -9.80 12.75
N GLN A 242 -10.74 -10.42 12.83
CA GLN A 242 -10.34 -11.22 14.01
C GLN A 242 -9.81 -10.34 15.15
N ALA A 243 -9.39 -9.12 14.86
CA ALA A 243 -9.08 -8.13 15.88
C ALA A 243 -10.35 -7.40 16.33
N PRO A 244 -10.44 -6.96 17.60
CA PRO A 244 -11.66 -6.35 18.12
C PRO A 244 -11.83 -4.86 17.80
N TRP A 245 -10.75 -4.20 17.37
CA TRP A 245 -10.70 -2.76 17.14
C TRP A 245 -10.94 -2.29 15.69
N PRO A 246 -10.64 -3.08 14.63
CA PRO A 246 -10.92 -2.64 13.26
C PRO A 246 -12.41 -2.54 12.98
N HIS A 247 -12.79 -1.59 12.14
CA HIS A 247 -14.11 -1.52 11.55
C HIS A 247 -14.02 -1.32 10.03
N ARG A 248 -15.15 -1.46 9.35
CA ARG A 248 -15.22 -1.21 7.91
C ARG A 248 -14.89 0.25 7.62
N GLY A 249 -13.85 0.52 6.85
CA GLY A 249 -13.54 1.88 6.40
C GLY A 249 -14.74 2.50 5.65
N GLY A 250 -14.71 3.82 5.42
CA GLY A 250 -15.82 4.55 4.78
C GLY A 250 -16.26 4.02 3.40
N GLU A 251 -15.47 3.12 2.82
CA GLU A 251 -15.65 2.50 1.51
C GLU A 251 -16.14 1.04 1.59
N GLY A 252 -16.39 0.52 2.80
CA GLY A 252 -17.17 -0.69 3.04
C GLY A 252 -16.40 -1.98 3.40
N GLY A 253 -15.07 -1.99 3.38
CA GLY A 253 -14.27 -3.18 3.74
C GLY A 253 -13.40 -3.00 4.98
N TYR A 254 -12.92 -4.12 5.54
CA TYR A 254 -11.94 -4.10 6.62
C TYR A 254 -10.53 -4.09 6.03
N VAL A 255 -9.74 -3.09 6.40
CA VAL A 255 -8.39 -2.89 5.85
C VAL A 255 -7.36 -3.71 6.64
N THR A 256 -6.34 -4.20 5.94
CA THR A 256 -5.08 -4.70 6.52
C THR A 256 -3.96 -4.04 5.76
N ASP A 257 -3.08 -3.32 6.45
CA ASP A 257 -1.94 -2.62 5.87
C ASP A 257 -0.69 -2.77 6.76
N GLY A 258 0.49 -2.54 6.16
CA GLY A 258 1.77 -2.32 6.82
C GLY A 258 2.15 -3.32 7.93
N PRO A 259 2.22 -4.64 7.66
CA PRO A 259 2.77 -5.59 8.63
C PRO A 259 4.25 -5.30 8.89
N SER A 260 4.66 -5.20 10.16
CA SER A 260 6.07 -5.07 10.54
C SER A 260 6.36 -5.87 11.81
N PHE A 261 7.53 -6.51 11.88
CA PHE A 261 7.81 -7.57 12.84
C PHE A 261 8.89 -7.21 13.86
N TYR A 262 8.76 -7.77 15.06
CA TYR A 262 9.78 -7.71 16.10
C TYR A 262 9.81 -9.01 16.91
N ARG A 263 11.00 -9.58 17.10
CA ARG A 263 11.19 -10.74 17.97
C ARG A 263 11.46 -10.25 19.39
N SER A 264 10.51 -10.48 20.28
CA SER A 264 10.57 -10.05 21.69
C SER A 264 11.68 -10.76 22.45
N LYS A 265 12.19 -10.10 23.49
CA LYS A 265 13.10 -10.69 24.50
C LYS A 265 12.51 -11.91 25.21
N SER A 266 11.18 -12.06 25.17
CA SER A 266 10.46 -13.24 25.69
C SER A 266 10.50 -14.45 24.75
N GLY A 267 10.98 -14.29 23.51
CA GLY A 267 10.92 -15.30 22.45
C GLY A 267 9.64 -15.25 21.61
N LYS A 268 8.62 -14.47 22.02
CA LYS A 268 7.42 -14.24 21.21
C LYS A 268 7.71 -13.44 19.95
N LEU A 269 6.84 -13.57 18.96
CA LEU A 269 6.90 -12.78 17.74
C LEU A 269 5.76 -11.75 17.75
N PHE A 270 6.12 -10.50 17.62
CA PHE A 270 5.20 -9.36 17.56
C PHE A 270 5.07 -8.88 16.11
N MET A 271 3.85 -8.55 15.71
CA MET A 271 3.55 -7.91 14.43
C MET A 271 2.69 -6.68 14.69
N ILE A 272 3.21 -5.51 14.35
CA ILE A 272 2.34 -4.34 14.18
C ILE A 272 1.73 -4.36 12.78
N TRP A 273 0.51 -3.86 12.67
CA TRP A 273 -0.21 -3.73 11.41
C TRP A 273 -1.30 -2.66 11.56
N SER A 274 -1.83 -2.18 10.46
CA SER A 274 -2.77 -1.06 10.46
C SER A 274 -4.12 -1.38 9.85
N SER A 275 -5.14 -0.69 10.37
CA SER A 275 -6.51 -0.67 9.85
C SER A 275 -7.20 0.63 10.27
N PHE A 276 -8.51 0.73 10.03
CA PHE A 276 -9.33 1.86 10.50
C PHE A 276 -10.06 1.49 11.80
N ALA A 277 -9.96 2.38 12.78
CA ALA A 277 -10.66 2.32 14.08
C ALA A 277 -11.32 3.67 14.39
N GLY A 278 -12.01 3.79 15.53
CA GLY A 278 -12.83 4.98 15.85
C GLY A 278 -12.08 6.31 15.78
N GLY A 279 -10.76 6.32 16.00
CA GLY A 279 -9.87 7.48 15.91
C GLY A 279 -9.26 7.75 14.53
N GLY A 280 -9.68 7.04 13.48
CA GLY A 280 -9.09 7.11 12.15
C GLY A 280 -8.15 5.94 11.87
N TYR A 281 -7.10 6.19 11.09
CA TYR A 281 -6.10 5.16 10.82
C TYR A 281 -5.35 4.80 12.10
N THR A 282 -5.12 3.52 12.33
CA THR A 282 -4.74 2.97 13.63
C THR A 282 -3.72 1.86 13.46
N THR A 283 -2.72 1.81 14.34
CA THR A 283 -1.75 0.71 14.42
C THR A 283 -2.11 -0.21 15.58
N GLY A 284 -2.40 -1.46 15.28
CA GLY A 284 -2.60 -2.51 16.28
C GLY A 284 -1.38 -3.40 16.45
N LEU A 285 -1.50 -4.37 17.37
CA LEU A 285 -0.45 -5.35 17.66
C LEU A 285 -1.05 -6.76 17.73
N ALA A 286 -0.50 -7.66 16.91
CA ALA A 286 -0.74 -9.09 16.95
C ALA A 286 0.48 -9.81 17.55
N ILE A 287 0.24 -10.88 18.29
CA ILE A 287 1.27 -11.64 19.01
C ILE A 287 1.15 -13.11 18.64
N SER A 288 2.27 -13.68 18.22
CA SER A 288 2.47 -15.12 18.13
C SER A 288 3.23 -15.60 19.37
N ASP A 289 2.50 -16.26 20.28
CA ASP A 289 3.05 -16.77 21.54
C ASP A 289 4.06 -17.91 21.31
N SER A 290 3.98 -18.59 20.16
CA SER A 290 4.94 -19.62 19.76
C SER A 290 6.29 -19.04 19.30
N GLY A 291 6.34 -17.74 19.01
CA GLY A 291 7.51 -17.11 18.39
C GLY A 291 7.73 -17.48 16.93
N LYS A 292 6.71 -18.10 16.30
CA LYS A 292 6.75 -18.56 14.90
C LYS A 292 5.80 -17.78 14.00
N LEU A 293 6.20 -17.57 12.74
CA LEU A 293 5.40 -16.86 11.73
C LEU A 293 4.02 -17.51 11.53
N ALA A 294 3.98 -18.85 11.52
CA ALA A 294 2.74 -19.61 11.36
C ALA A 294 1.72 -19.41 12.50
N GLY A 295 2.07 -18.69 13.56
CA GLY A 295 1.19 -18.40 14.68
C GLY A 295 1.15 -19.54 15.72
N PRO A 296 0.05 -19.67 16.48
CA PRO A 296 -1.20 -18.92 16.37
C PRO A 296 -1.01 -17.42 16.67
N TRP A 297 -1.83 -16.57 16.06
CA TRP A 297 -1.82 -15.13 16.30
C TRP A 297 -3.00 -14.72 17.18
N ARG A 298 -2.73 -13.96 18.24
CA ARG A 298 -3.76 -13.27 19.04
C ARG A 298 -3.60 -11.76 18.91
N HIS A 299 -4.72 -11.05 18.92
CA HIS A 299 -4.73 -9.60 18.84
C HIS A 299 -4.81 -8.96 20.23
N GLN A 300 -4.10 -7.84 20.41
CA GLN A 300 -4.40 -6.99 21.55
C GLN A 300 -5.73 -6.27 21.34
N ALA A 301 -6.47 -6.13 22.45
CA ALA A 301 -7.74 -5.43 22.45
C ALA A 301 -7.55 -3.95 22.16
N GLU A 302 -6.59 -3.33 22.85
CA GLU A 302 -6.23 -1.93 22.65
C GLU A 302 -5.16 -1.79 21.56
N PRO A 303 -5.35 -0.88 20.59
CA PRO A 303 -4.31 -0.58 19.60
C PRO A 303 -3.07 0.08 20.22
N LEU A 304 -1.94 -0.04 19.52
CA LEU A 304 -0.68 0.60 19.91
C LEU A 304 -0.68 2.11 19.66
N TYR A 305 -1.36 2.56 18.61
CA TYR A 305 -1.44 3.98 18.23
C TYR A 305 -2.78 4.30 17.57
N THR A 306 -3.46 5.37 18.00
CA THR A 306 -4.85 5.71 17.62
C THR A 306 -5.04 7.15 17.15
N ASP A 307 -3.97 7.94 16.98
CA ASP A 307 -4.01 9.36 16.63
C ASP A 307 -3.88 9.56 15.11
N ASP A 308 -4.84 8.99 14.38
CA ASP A 308 -4.96 8.98 12.91
C ASP A 308 -3.64 8.70 12.17
N GLY A 309 -2.99 7.58 12.48
CA GLY A 309 -1.72 7.21 11.89
C GLY A 309 -1.49 5.71 11.90
N GLY A 310 -0.66 5.26 10.98
CA GLY A 310 -0.47 3.85 10.73
C GLY A 310 0.60 3.60 9.69
N HIS A 311 0.56 2.39 9.13
CA HIS A 311 1.64 1.86 8.31
C HIS A 311 2.97 1.95 9.08
N GLY A 312 2.97 1.37 10.28
CA GLY A 312 4.12 1.45 11.17
C GLY A 312 5.23 0.48 10.76
N PHE A 313 6.47 0.93 10.88
CA PHE A 313 7.67 0.13 10.65
C PHE A 313 8.54 0.10 11.90
N LEU A 314 8.88 -1.10 12.36
CA LEU A 314 9.73 -1.33 13.53
C LEU A 314 11.20 -1.36 13.10
N PHE A 315 12.05 -0.62 13.81
CA PHE A 315 13.49 -0.65 13.57
C PHE A 315 14.27 -0.51 14.88
N THR A 316 15.54 -0.92 14.84
CA THR A 316 16.47 -0.74 15.95
C THR A 316 17.49 0.31 15.56
N THR A 317 17.74 1.31 16.41
CA THR A 317 18.73 2.36 16.14
C THR A 317 20.15 1.79 16.08
N LEU A 318 21.10 2.58 15.59
CA LEU A 318 22.53 2.21 15.58
C LEU A 318 23.03 1.92 17.01
N GLU A 319 22.44 2.57 18.02
CA GLU A 319 22.74 2.40 19.44
C GLU A 319 21.94 1.26 20.12
N GLY A 320 21.10 0.54 19.37
CA GLY A 320 20.38 -0.62 19.88
C GLY A 320 19.01 -0.33 20.49
N LYS A 321 18.43 0.85 20.26
CA LYS A 321 17.11 1.22 20.80
C LYS A 321 15.98 0.77 19.88
N LEU A 322 14.92 0.18 20.43
CA LEU A 322 13.73 -0.18 19.66
C LEU A 322 12.86 1.05 19.38
N MET A 323 12.52 1.23 18.11
CA MET A 323 11.74 2.37 17.62
C MET A 323 10.63 1.89 16.68
N MET A 324 9.61 2.73 16.54
CA MET A 324 8.61 2.65 15.47
C MET A 324 8.59 3.96 14.72
N VAL A 325 8.58 3.91 13.39
CA VAL A 325 8.19 5.04 12.55
C VAL A 325 6.82 4.75 11.93
N LEU A 326 5.97 5.75 11.82
CA LEU A 326 4.69 5.68 11.10
C LEU A 326 4.42 7.04 10.45
N HIS A 327 3.39 7.14 9.59
CA HIS A 327 2.89 8.46 9.18
C HIS A 327 1.63 8.85 9.93
N SER A 328 1.53 10.14 10.26
CA SER A 328 0.34 10.75 10.85
C SER A 328 0.32 12.25 10.52
N PRO A 329 -0.87 12.86 10.34
CA PRO A 329 -2.19 12.23 10.21
C PRO A 329 -2.34 11.46 8.88
N ASN A 330 -3.36 10.61 8.74
CA ASN A 330 -3.46 9.66 7.63
C ASN A 330 -3.94 10.25 6.30
N ASN A 331 -4.70 11.33 6.22
CA ASN A 331 -5.15 11.83 4.91
C ASN A 331 -5.24 13.36 4.87
N GLN A 332 -4.18 14.04 5.30
CA GLN A 332 -4.12 15.50 5.28
C GLN A 332 -2.96 15.98 4.39
N PRO A 333 -3.26 16.37 3.13
CA PRO A 333 -2.26 16.88 2.20
C PRO A 333 -1.42 18.02 2.81
N GLY A 334 -0.09 17.90 2.71
CA GLY A 334 0.85 18.87 3.24
C GLY A 334 1.11 18.79 4.75
N VAL A 335 0.30 18.01 5.49
CA VAL A 335 0.43 17.83 6.94
C VAL A 335 1.01 16.46 7.28
N THR A 336 0.61 15.40 6.54
CA THR A 336 1.12 14.05 6.79
C THR A 336 2.64 14.03 6.76
N ARG A 337 3.21 13.43 7.80
CA ARG A 337 4.65 13.33 8.01
C ARG A 337 5.01 12.05 8.76
N PRO A 338 6.27 11.62 8.69
CA PRO A 338 6.82 10.63 9.59
C PRO A 338 6.74 11.11 11.04
N ARG A 339 6.38 10.21 11.95
CA ARG A 339 6.54 10.37 13.39
C ARG A 339 7.28 9.16 13.93
N ILE A 340 8.24 9.39 14.82
CA ILE A 340 9.10 8.35 15.38
C ILE A 340 8.78 8.19 16.86
N PHE A 341 8.66 6.96 17.34
CA PHE A 341 8.33 6.63 18.72
C PHE A 341 9.35 5.66 19.28
N GLU A 342 9.78 5.91 20.50
CA GLU A 342 10.54 4.95 21.28
C GLU A 342 9.59 3.91 21.84
N LEU A 343 9.95 2.63 21.71
CA LEU A 343 9.13 1.53 22.19
C LEU A 343 9.84 0.75 23.31
N GLU A 344 9.03 0.30 24.27
CA GLU A 344 9.41 -0.70 25.26
C GLU A 344 8.84 -2.07 24.86
N ASP A 345 9.72 -3.08 24.78
CA ASP A 345 9.31 -4.47 24.84
C ASP A 345 9.16 -4.92 26.29
N THR A 346 7.92 -5.18 26.71
CA THR A 346 7.60 -5.66 28.07
C THR A 346 7.75 -7.18 28.22
N GLY A 347 7.95 -7.91 27.12
CA GLY A 347 7.87 -9.38 27.04
C GLY A 347 6.46 -9.90 26.73
N GLU A 348 5.43 -9.07 26.94
CA GLU A 348 4.03 -9.42 26.66
C GLU A 348 3.39 -8.53 25.59
N THR A 349 3.90 -7.31 25.43
CA THR A 349 3.42 -6.28 24.51
C THR A 349 4.54 -5.30 24.15
N LEU A 350 4.33 -4.50 23.11
CA LEU A 350 5.07 -3.27 22.85
C LEU A 350 4.29 -2.09 23.44
N ARG A 351 5.00 -1.16 24.08
CA ARG A 351 4.42 0.08 24.60
C ARG A 351 5.16 1.28 24.02
N ILE A 352 4.43 2.29 23.55
CA ILE A 352 5.03 3.58 23.23
C ILE A 352 5.47 4.25 24.53
N GLU A 353 6.76 4.51 24.68
CA GLU A 353 7.28 5.24 25.84
C GLU A 353 7.14 6.75 25.62
N LYS A 354 7.61 7.23 24.47
CA LYS A 354 7.53 8.64 24.07
C LYS A 354 7.72 8.80 22.57
N GLU A 355 7.25 9.93 22.06
CA GLU A 355 7.60 10.39 20.73
C GLU A 355 9.02 10.96 20.70
N PHE A 356 9.79 10.58 19.69
CA PHE A 356 11.04 11.21 19.34
C PHE A 356 10.77 12.35 18.35
N THR A 357 10.84 13.58 18.83
CA THR A 357 10.55 14.78 18.04
C THR A 357 11.75 15.30 17.26
N GLY A 358 12.94 14.77 17.51
CA GLY A 358 14.20 15.28 16.98
C GLY A 358 14.67 16.61 17.58
N ALA A 359 13.88 17.23 18.47
CA ALA A 359 14.28 18.42 19.21
C ALA A 359 15.18 18.07 20.40
N ASP A 360 16.04 19.00 20.83
CA ASP A 360 16.83 18.83 22.05
C ASP A 360 15.89 18.69 23.26
N PRO A 361 16.24 17.87 24.27
CA PRO A 361 15.50 17.85 25.52
C PRO A 361 15.56 19.25 26.14
N SER A 362 14.41 19.90 26.28
CA SER A 362 14.26 21.19 26.95
C SER A 362 14.61 21.14 28.43
#